data_AF-A0A1Q7G5M0-F1
#
_entry.id   AF-A0A1Q7G5M0-F1
#
_cell.length_a   1.000
_cell.length_b   1.000
_cell.length_c   1.000
_cell.angle_alpha   90.00
_cell.angle_beta   90.00
_cell.angle_gamma   90.00
#
_symmetry.space_group_name_H-M   'P 1'
#
loop_
_entity.id
_entity.type
_entity.pdbx_description
1 polymer ?
#
loop_
_entity_poly.entity_id
_entity_poly.type
_entity_poly.pdbx_seq_one_letter_code
_entity_poly.pdbx_strand_id
1 'polypeptide(L)'
;MTDLNTVRKGLVALSVEQTLLEIGGGKLLNEVLTILFEKYHSYLPNCYENPEYLIGACKELGEGLSKEIRRSLRKRLEEFSYQGQIEYFLTRLSEIEYMRLPNPRVN
;
A
#
# COMPACT_ATOMS: atom_id res chain seq x y z
N MET A 1 9.37 -25.09 -6.81
CA MET A 1 9.60 -24.61 -5.44
C MET A 1 9.17 -23.15 -5.41
N THR A 2 8.09 -22.81 -4.71
CA THR A 2 7.60 -21.41 -4.67
C THR A 2 8.53 -20.60 -3.78
N ASP A 3 9.12 -19.54 -4.32
CA ASP A 3 9.98 -18.65 -3.54
C ASP A 3 9.18 -17.93 -2.46
N LEU A 4 9.78 -17.75 -1.28
CA LEU A 4 9.11 -17.16 -0.12
C LEU A 4 8.67 -15.70 -0.41
N ASN A 5 9.40 -14.96 -1.26
CA ASN A 5 8.95 -13.63 -1.67
C ASN A 5 7.77 -13.69 -2.63
N THR A 6 7.64 -14.72 -3.46
CA THR A 6 6.43 -14.92 -4.28
C THR A 6 5.20 -15.08 -3.39
N VAL A 7 5.32 -15.85 -2.28
CA VAL A 7 4.23 -16.00 -1.30
C VAL A 7 3.88 -14.65 -0.66
N ARG A 8 4.88 -13.87 -0.24
CA ARG A 8 4.66 -12.53 0.36
C ARG A 8 4.05 -11.53 -0.60
N LYS A 9 4.51 -11.50 -1.86
CA LYS A 9 3.90 -10.68 -2.93
C LYS A 9 2.43 -11.02 -3.10
N GLY A 10 2.10 -12.31 -3.14
CA GLY A 10 0.71 -12.76 -3.22
C GLY A 10 -0.11 -12.33 -2.01
N LEU A 11 0.42 -12.50 -0.79
CA LEU A 11 -0.23 -12.08 0.45
C LEU A 11 -0.52 -10.57 0.47
N VAL A 12 0.47 -9.75 0.11
CA VAL A 12 0.31 -8.29 0.06
C VAL A 12 -0.66 -7.88 -1.05
N ALA A 13 -0.56 -8.44 -2.25
CA ALA A 13 -1.48 -8.15 -3.34
C ALA A 13 -2.94 -8.46 -2.97
N LEU A 14 -3.19 -9.65 -2.41
CA LEU A 14 -4.52 -10.05 -1.94
C LEU A 14 -5.01 -9.15 -0.82
N SER A 15 -4.14 -8.79 0.13
CA SER A 15 -4.48 -7.89 1.23
C SER A 15 -4.88 -6.50 0.72
N VAL A 16 -4.17 -5.98 -0.28
CA VAL A 16 -4.51 -4.70 -0.93
C VAL A 16 -5.84 -4.80 -1.66
N GLU A 17 -6.03 -5.83 -2.48
CA GLU A 17 -7.28 -6.04 -3.22
C GLU A 17 -8.49 -6.10 -2.29
N GLN A 18 -8.41 -6.92 -1.24
CA GLN A 18 -9.48 -7.05 -0.24
C GLN A 18 -9.76 -5.73 0.47
N THR A 19 -8.73 -4.98 0.87
CA THR A 19 -8.93 -3.68 1.51
C THR A 19 -9.59 -2.66 0.59
N LEU A 20 -9.23 -2.61 -0.69
CA LEU A 20 -9.87 -1.72 -1.67
C LEU A 20 -11.34 -2.10 -1.90
N LEU A 21 -11.62 -3.39 -2.02
CA LEU A 21 -12.99 -3.91 -2.16
C LEU A 21 -13.86 -3.61 -0.93
N GLU A 22 -13.32 -3.76 0.27
CA GLU A 22 -14.07 -3.48 1.51
C GLU A 22 -14.38 -1.99 1.68
N ILE A 23 -13.47 -1.10 1.29
CA ILE A 23 -13.63 0.35 1.47
C ILE A 23 -14.56 0.96 0.40
N GLY A 24 -14.36 0.59 -0.86
CA GLY A 24 -15.04 1.25 -1.99
C GLY A 24 -15.53 0.32 -3.08
N GLY A 25 -15.53 -0.99 -2.83
CA GLY A 25 -16.00 -1.99 -3.78
C GLY A 25 -15.13 -2.08 -5.04
N GLY A 26 -15.70 -2.74 -6.06
CA GLY A 26 -15.04 -2.92 -7.36
C GLY A 26 -14.71 -1.61 -8.06
N LYS A 27 -15.44 -0.52 -7.78
CA LYS A 27 -15.15 0.80 -8.36
C LYS A 27 -13.79 1.31 -7.88
N LEU A 28 -13.58 1.34 -6.57
CA LEU A 28 -12.31 1.79 -6.00
C LEU A 28 -11.14 0.90 -6.44
N LEU A 29 -11.34 -0.43 -6.43
CA LEU A 29 -10.34 -1.36 -6.92
C LEU A 29 -9.92 -1.04 -8.36
N ASN A 30 -10.89 -0.89 -9.27
CA ASN A 30 -10.62 -0.59 -10.67
C ASN A 30 -9.91 0.76 -10.85
N GLU A 31 -10.32 1.81 -10.12
CA GLU A 31 -9.67 3.12 -10.20
C GLU A 31 -8.20 3.05 -9.77
N VAL A 32 -7.89 2.37 -8.65
CA VAL A 32 -6.51 2.19 -8.20
C VAL A 32 -5.69 1.37 -9.20
N LEU A 33 -6.27 0.29 -9.75
CA LEU A 33 -5.60 -0.53 -10.77
C LEU A 33 -5.30 0.26 -12.04
N THR A 34 -6.24 1.08 -12.51
CA THR A 34 -6.04 1.96 -13.67
C THR A 34 -4.90 2.94 -13.41
N ILE A 35 -4.88 3.60 -12.24
CA ILE A 35 -3.80 4.55 -11.93
C ILE A 35 -2.43 3.85 -11.81
N LEU A 36 -2.39 2.67 -11.18
CA LEU A 36 -1.16 1.86 -11.11
C LEU A 36 -0.63 1.52 -12.50
N PHE A 37 -1.51 1.13 -13.42
CA PHE A 37 -1.13 0.79 -14.78
C PHE A 37 -0.70 2.02 -15.59
N GLU A 38 -1.53 3.08 -15.62
CA GLU A 38 -1.31 4.23 -16.49
C GLU A 38 -0.13 5.10 -16.03
N LYS A 39 0.02 5.33 -14.71
CA LYS A 39 1.02 6.25 -14.17
C LYS A 39 2.32 5.58 -13.75
N TYR A 40 2.24 4.36 -13.22
CA TYR A 40 3.38 3.65 -12.67
C TYR A 40 3.82 2.44 -13.51
N HIS A 41 3.06 2.11 -14.56
CA HIS A 41 3.28 0.90 -15.39
C HIS A 41 3.45 -0.35 -14.53
N SER A 42 2.63 -0.43 -13.47
CA SER A 42 2.76 -1.38 -12.38
C SER A 42 1.44 -2.10 -12.12
N TYR A 43 1.52 -3.26 -11.45
CA TYR A 43 0.37 -4.05 -11.00
C TYR A 43 0.43 -4.26 -9.49
N LEU A 44 -0.67 -4.73 -8.87
CA LEU A 44 -0.75 -4.93 -7.42
C LEU A 44 0.41 -5.75 -6.82
N PRO A 45 0.85 -6.88 -7.41
CA PRO A 45 1.96 -7.65 -6.84
C PRO A 45 3.28 -6.88 -6.79
N ASN A 46 3.49 -5.91 -7.69
CA ASN A 46 4.68 -5.07 -7.73
C ASN A 46 4.70 -4.03 -6.61
N CYS A 47 3.55 -3.69 -6.02
CA CYS A 47 3.45 -2.76 -4.90
C CYS A 47 4.15 -3.29 -3.64
N TYR A 48 4.34 -4.60 -3.51
CA TYR A 48 5.15 -5.17 -2.44
C TYR A 48 6.60 -4.65 -2.44
N GLU A 49 7.18 -4.49 -3.63
CA GLU A 49 8.54 -3.94 -3.80
C GLU A 49 8.53 -2.42 -3.90
N ASN A 50 7.41 -1.83 -4.35
CA ASN A 50 7.25 -0.40 -4.57
C ASN A 50 6.00 0.15 -3.84
N PRO A 51 6.00 0.21 -2.49
CA PRO A 51 4.83 0.65 -1.72
C PRO A 51 4.39 2.08 -2.06
N GLU A 52 5.32 2.93 -2.50
CA GLU A 52 5.05 4.29 -2.96
C GLU A 52 4.10 4.36 -4.16
N TYR A 53 4.05 3.34 -5.03
CA TYR A 53 3.17 3.34 -6.20
C TYR A 53 1.72 3.15 -5.77
N LEU A 54 1.48 2.24 -4.82
CA LEU A 54 0.16 2.04 -4.23
C LEU A 54 -0.32 3.31 -3.53
N ILE A 55 0.54 3.93 -2.71
CA ILE A 55 0.16 5.16 -2.01
C ILE A 55 -0.08 6.31 -2.98
N GLY A 56 0.78 6.44 -3.99
CA GLY A 56 0.62 7.41 -5.06
C GLY A 56 -0.74 7.27 -5.72
N ALA A 57 -1.10 6.06 -6.15
CA ALA A 57 -2.40 5.78 -6.74
C ALA A 57 -3.57 6.11 -5.80
N CYS A 58 -3.52 5.69 -4.55
CA CYS A 58 -4.56 6.01 -3.57
C CYS A 58 -4.66 7.52 -3.25
N LYS A 59 -3.55 8.26 -3.31
CA LYS A 59 -3.53 9.70 -3.05
C LYS A 59 -4.18 10.52 -4.17
N GLU A 60 -4.08 10.08 -5.42
CA GLU A 60 -4.79 10.70 -6.55
C GLU A 60 -6.32 10.68 -6.34
N LEU A 61 -6.82 9.65 -5.66
CA LEU A 61 -8.24 9.50 -5.34
C LEU A 61 -8.66 10.26 -4.06
N GLY A 62 -7.70 10.70 -3.25
CA GLY A 62 -7.91 11.55 -2.08
C GLY A 62 -7.04 11.20 -0.89
N GLU A 63 -6.48 12.21 -0.22
CA GLU A 63 -5.57 12.02 0.93
C GLU A 63 -6.28 11.31 2.12
N GLY A 64 -7.56 11.59 2.35
CA GLY A 64 -8.36 10.92 3.39
C GLY A 64 -8.54 9.43 3.10
N LEU A 65 -8.87 9.09 1.86
CA LEU A 65 -9.00 7.72 1.40
C LEU A 65 -7.66 6.96 1.48
N SER A 66 -6.57 7.59 1.06
CA SER A 66 -5.23 7.03 1.19
C SER A 66 -4.86 6.74 2.66
N LYS A 67 -5.20 7.63 3.60
CA LYS A 67 -5.02 7.38 5.04
C LYS A 67 -5.83 6.19 5.53
N GLU A 68 -7.09 6.08 5.12
CA GLU A 68 -7.96 4.97 5.50
C GLU A 68 -7.44 3.62 4.98
N ILE A 69 -7.06 3.55 3.70
CA ILE A 69 -6.48 2.35 3.08
C ILE A 69 -5.21 1.91 3.81
N ARG A 70 -4.30 2.84 4.11
CA ARG A 70 -3.06 2.53 4.84
C ARG A 70 -3.32 1.96 6.23
N ARG A 71 -4.26 2.55 6.97
CA ARG A 71 -4.66 2.06 8.30
C ARG A 71 -5.23 0.65 8.22
N SER A 72 -6.12 0.40 7.26
CA SER A 72 -6.73 -0.93 7.05
C SER A 72 -5.69 -1.98 6.64
N LEU A 73 -4.74 -1.62 5.76
CA LEU A 73 -3.66 -2.52 5.37
C LEU A 73 -2.71 -2.86 6.51
N ARG A 74 -2.33 -1.87 7.32
CA ARG A 74 -1.52 -2.12 8.52
C ARG A 74 -2.20 -3.14 9.42
N LYS A 75 -3.48 -2.91 9.75
CA LYS A 75 -4.23 -3.83 10.62
C LYS A 75 -4.31 -5.26 10.02
N ARG A 76 -4.51 -5.38 8.71
CA ARG A 76 -4.61 -6.68 8.02
C ARG A 76 -3.28 -7.44 8.01
N LEU A 77 -2.17 -6.74 7.86
CA LEU A 77 -0.85 -7.34 7.70
C LEU A 77 -0.03 -7.38 9.00
N GLU A 78 -0.55 -6.82 10.10
CA GLU A 78 0.13 -6.72 11.40
C GLU A 78 0.59 -8.08 11.92
N GLU A 79 -0.24 -9.13 11.79
CA GLU A 79 0.13 -10.48 12.25
C GLU A 79 1.31 -11.08 11.47
N PHE A 80 1.62 -10.54 10.28
CA PHE A 80 2.74 -10.98 9.44
C PHE A 80 3.96 -10.08 9.54
N SER A 81 3.91 -9.01 10.35
CA SER A 81 5.01 -8.05 10.56
C SER A 81 6.29 -8.69 11.10
N TYR A 82 6.21 -9.84 11.79
CA TYR A 82 7.41 -10.59 12.20
C TYR A 82 8.30 -10.99 11.00
N GLN A 83 7.75 -10.99 9.78
CA GLN A 83 8.53 -11.12 8.55
C GLN A 83 9.09 -9.74 8.17
N GLY A 84 10.41 -9.56 8.30
CA GLY A 84 11.05 -8.24 8.12
C GLY A 84 10.73 -7.52 6.81
N GLN A 85 10.44 -8.23 5.72
CA GLN A 85 10.03 -7.60 4.46
C GLN A 85 8.58 -7.06 4.49
N ILE A 86 7.68 -7.72 5.22
CA ILE A 86 6.31 -7.22 5.42
C ILE A 86 6.33 -6.01 6.35
N GLU A 87 7.15 -6.05 7.41
CA GLU A 87 7.39 -4.88 8.24
C GLU A 87 7.92 -3.72 7.41
N TYR A 88 8.94 -3.95 6.57
CA TYR A 88 9.47 -2.92 5.67
C TYR A 88 8.38 -2.31 4.78
N PHE A 89 7.53 -3.14 4.17
CA PHE A 89 6.38 -2.68 3.39
C PHE A 89 5.45 -1.78 4.23
N LEU A 90 5.09 -2.22 5.44
CA LEU A 90 4.22 -1.47 6.35
C LEU A 90 4.84 -0.16 6.85
N THR A 91 6.14 -0.15 7.15
CA THR A 91 6.89 1.06 7.53
C THR A 91 6.90 2.06 6.38
N ARG A 92 7.16 1.61 5.16
CA ARG A 92 7.15 2.46 3.96
C ARG A 92 5.78 3.02 3.66
N LEU A 93 4.71 2.27 3.94
CA LEU A 93 3.36 2.83 3.89
C LEU A 93 3.19 4.00 4.88
N SER A 94 3.82 3.86 6.05
CA SER A 94 3.97 4.82 7.16
C SER A 94 4.66 6.15 6.82
N GLU A 95 5.91 6.02 6.38
CA GLU A 95 6.88 7.12 6.27
C GLU A 95 6.47 8.19 5.25
N ILE A 96 5.66 7.83 4.25
CA ILE A 96 5.10 8.77 3.28
C ILE A 96 4.15 9.82 3.94
N GLU A 97 3.76 9.62 5.21
CA GLU A 97 3.10 10.63 6.04
C GLU A 97 4.09 11.59 6.74
N TYR A 98 5.28 11.11 7.14
CA TYR A 98 6.26 11.89 7.91
C TYR A 98 7.13 12.81 7.06
N MET A 99 7.33 12.52 5.76
CA MET A 99 8.06 13.42 4.85
C MET A 99 7.30 14.72 4.49
N ARG A 100 6.07 14.91 4.99
CA ARG A 100 5.25 16.12 4.80
C ARG A 100 5.04 16.94 6.07
N LEU A 101 5.52 16.49 7.23
CA LEU A 101 5.49 17.32 8.43
C LEU A 101 6.65 18.33 8.37
N PRO A 102 6.40 19.64 8.53
CA PRO A 102 7.49 20.59 8.72
C PRO A 102 8.29 20.12 9.94
N ASN A 103 9.60 20.04 9.78
CA ASN A 103 10.52 19.65 10.84
C ASN A 103 10.27 20.57 12.05
N PRO A 104 9.82 20.06 13.22
CA PRO A 104 9.57 20.89 14.40
C PRO A 104 10.88 21.41 15.02
N ARG A 105 12.02 21.15 14.39
CA ARG A 105 13.34 21.67 14.76
C ARG A 105 13.85 22.65 13.70
N VAL A 106 13.16 23.76 13.56
CA VAL A 106 13.79 25.04 13.18
C VAL A 106 13.27 26.05 14.20
N ASN A 107 14.07 26.29 15.23
CA ASN A 107 13.95 27.44 16.13
C ASN A 107 14.22 28.72 15.34
#